data_AF-A0A1A3KTP0-F1
#
_entry.id   AF-A0A1A3KTP0-F1
#
_cell.length_a   1.000
_cell.length_b   1.000
_cell.length_c   1.000
_cell.angle_alpha   90.00
_cell.angle_beta   90.00
_cell.angle_gamma   90.00
#
_symmetry.space_group_name_H-M   'P 1'
#
loop_
_entity.id
_entity.type
_entity.pdbx_description
1 polymer ?
#
loop_
_entity_poly.entity_id
_entity_poly.type
_entity_poly.pdbx_seq_one_letter_code
_entity_poly.pdbx_strand_id
1 'polypeptide(L)'
;MAAIAQSEDGVVNPTDLVETLQLRAQSSLQGPLNSLLSAGLVTRISGIGDRVYYRREASAAWEFALELLARALREDSQHDQLAQPDR
;
A
#
# COMPACT_ATOMS: atom_id res chain seq x y z
N MET A 1 -0.35 -2.81 0.31
CA MET A 1 1.12 -3.03 0.29
C MET A 1 1.85 -1.84 -0.31
N ALA A 2 1.80 -1.61 -1.62
CA ALA A 2 2.61 -0.59 -2.28
C ALA A 2 2.42 0.85 -1.76
N ALA A 3 1.19 1.26 -1.41
CA ALA A 3 0.97 2.58 -0.80
C ALA A 3 1.65 2.72 0.58
N ILE A 4 1.69 1.65 1.38
CA ILE A 4 2.41 1.64 2.66
C ILE A 4 3.92 1.66 2.43
N ALA A 5 4.41 0.91 1.43
CA ALA A 5 5.83 0.87 1.09
C ALA A 5 6.37 2.21 0.56
N GLN A 6 5.53 3.01 -0.11
CA GLN A 6 5.88 4.35 -0.61
C GLN A 6 5.76 5.48 0.42
N SER A 7 5.32 5.19 1.65
CA SER A 7 5.30 6.19 2.72
C SER A 7 6.73 6.65 3.06
N GLU A 8 6.93 7.97 3.09
CA GLU A 8 8.26 8.59 3.21
C GLU A 8 8.95 8.27 4.54
N ASP A 9 8.20 8.32 5.64
CA ASP A 9 8.69 8.07 7.01
C ASP A 9 8.36 6.65 7.51
N GLY A 10 7.75 5.83 6.67
CA GLY A 10 7.27 4.50 7.03
C GLY A 10 6.07 4.52 8.00
N VAL A 11 5.44 5.66 8.25
CA VAL A 11 4.27 5.77 9.13
C VAL A 11 3.03 5.99 8.29
N VAL A 12 1.98 5.23 8.60
CA VAL A 12 0.70 5.32 7.88
C VAL A 12 -0.47 5.36 8.84
N ASN A 13 -1.46 6.18 8.52
CA ASN A 13 -2.77 6.20 9.16
C ASN A 13 -3.80 5.54 8.23
N PRO A 14 -4.71 4.68 8.74
CA PRO A 14 -5.74 4.07 7.89
C PRO A 14 -6.68 5.09 7.23
N THR A 15 -6.94 6.24 7.83
CA THR A 15 -7.72 7.32 7.21
C THR A 15 -7.03 7.83 5.95
N ASP A 16 -5.76 8.21 6.06
CA ASP A 16 -5.00 8.77 4.93
C ASP A 16 -4.79 7.72 3.82
N LEU A 17 -4.67 6.44 4.19
CA LEU A 17 -4.61 5.33 3.23
C LEU A 17 -5.91 5.15 2.45
N VAL A 18 -7.08 5.34 3.08
CA VAL A 18 -8.38 5.28 2.38
C VAL A 18 -8.45 6.36 1.31
N GLU A 19 -8.06 7.58 1.68
CA GLU A 19 -8.06 8.73 0.76
C GLU A 19 -7.09 8.51 -0.39
N THR A 20 -5.84 8.11 -0.08
CA THR A 20 -4.78 7.85 -1.07
C THR A 20 -5.17 6.75 -2.06
N LEU A 21 -5.78 5.67 -1.56
CA LEU A 21 -6.19 4.52 -2.38
C LEU A 21 -7.60 4.66 -2.97
N GLN A 22 -8.27 5.79 -2.70
CA GLN A 22 -9.66 6.05 -3.12
C GLN A 22 -10.61 4.91 -2.74
N LEU A 23 -10.42 4.34 -1.55
CA LEU A 23 -11.27 3.26 -1.05
C LEU A 23 -12.60 3.82 -0.52
N ARG A 24 -13.67 3.02 -0.61
CA ARG A 24 -15.00 3.46 -0.17
C ARG A 24 -15.11 3.67 1.34
N ALA A 25 -14.36 2.91 2.12
CA ALA A 25 -14.45 2.94 3.58
C ALA A 25 -13.19 2.38 4.24
N GLN A 26 -12.91 2.86 5.45
CA GLN A 26 -11.78 2.41 6.29
C GLN A 26 -11.88 0.93 6.69
N SER A 27 -13.09 0.37 6.82
CA SER A 27 -13.30 -1.05 7.08
C SER A 27 -12.69 -1.95 5.99
N SER A 28 -12.55 -1.45 4.76
CA SER A 28 -11.88 -2.17 3.65
C SER A 28 -10.39 -2.45 3.96
N LEU A 29 -9.77 -1.64 4.83
CA LEU A 29 -8.38 -1.82 5.25
C LEU A 29 -8.23 -2.72 6.48
N GLN A 30 -9.31 -3.06 7.19
CA GLN A 30 -9.23 -3.78 8.45
C GLN A 30 -8.61 -5.18 8.26
N GLY A 31 -9.11 -5.95 7.29
CA GLY A 31 -8.55 -7.26 6.95
C GLY A 31 -7.08 -7.18 6.53
N PRO A 32 -6.72 -6.38 5.51
CA PRO A 32 -5.34 -6.21 5.09
C PRO A 32 -4.39 -5.76 6.21
N LEU A 33 -4.75 -4.76 7.01
CA LEU A 33 -3.88 -4.26 8.09
C LEU A 33 -3.70 -5.31 9.20
N ASN A 34 -4.76 -6.05 9.57
CA ASN A 34 -4.66 -7.13 10.54
C ASN A 34 -3.72 -8.24 10.06
N SER A 35 -3.76 -8.58 8.77
CA SER A 35 -2.84 -9.57 8.18
C SER A 35 -1.40 -9.07 8.21
N LEU A 36 -1.16 -7.79 7.90
CA LEU A 36 0.18 -7.20 7.97
C LEU A 36 0.73 -7.13 9.39
N LEU A 37 -0.13 -6.83 10.36
CA LEU A 37 0.22 -6.85 11.78
C LEU A 37 0.60 -8.28 12.21
N SER A 38 -0.23 -9.26 11.85
CA SER A 38 0.00 -10.67 12.17
C SER A 38 1.28 -11.22 11.54
N ALA A 39 1.64 -10.71 10.35
CA ALA A 39 2.87 -11.07 9.65
C ALA A 39 4.13 -10.33 10.17
N GLY A 40 3.98 -9.43 11.15
CA GLY A 40 5.10 -8.62 11.66
C GLY A 40 5.64 -7.61 10.65
N LEU A 41 4.86 -7.28 9.61
CA LEU A 41 5.26 -6.33 8.58
C LEU A 41 4.96 -4.89 9.01
N VAL A 42 3.94 -4.69 9.84
CA VAL A 42 3.66 -3.39 10.45
C VAL A 42 3.45 -3.54 11.95
N THR A 43 3.83 -2.50 12.70
CA THR A 43 3.58 -2.39 14.13
C THR A 43 2.63 -1.24 14.40
N ARG A 44 1.60 -1.47 15.22
CA ARG A 44 0.71 -0.38 15.65
C ARG A 44 1.45 0.55 16.61
N ILE A 45 1.44 1.84 16.32
CA ILE A 45 1.99 2.87 17.20
C ILE A 45 0.93 3.22 18.25
N SER A 46 1.28 3.07 19.52
CA SER A 46 0.42 3.40 20.66
C SER A 46 0.79 4.75 21.27
N GLY A 47 -0.16 5.42 21.92
CA GLY A 47 0.10 6.63 22.71
C GLY A 47 0.11 7.96 21.93
N ILE A 48 -0.29 7.97 20.66
CA ILE A 48 -0.38 9.20 19.84
C ILE A 48 -1.85 9.61 19.69
N GLY A 49 -2.37 10.35 20.68
CA GLY A 49 -3.71 10.94 20.65
C GLY A 49 -4.83 9.94 20.32
N ASP A 50 -5.87 10.43 19.64
CA ASP A 50 -7.06 9.61 19.30
C ASP A 50 -6.94 8.87 17.95
N ARG A 51 -5.86 9.11 17.19
CA ARG A 51 -5.68 8.56 15.84
C ARG A 51 -4.81 7.31 15.87
N VAL A 52 -5.17 6.33 15.04
CA VAL A 52 -4.41 5.08 14.91
C VAL A 52 -3.35 5.22 13.83
N TYR A 53 -2.10 4.91 14.19
CA TYR A 53 -0.97 4.88 13.25
C TYR A 53 -0.30 3.51 13.26
N TYR A 54 0.30 3.16 12.13
CA TYR A 54 1.13 1.97 11.96
C TYR A 54 2.50 2.39 11.44
N ARG A 55 3.55 1.75 11.96
CA ARG A 55 4.91 1.83 11.45
C ARG A 55 5.19 0.62 10.57
N ARG A 56 5.76 0.85 9.40
CA ARG A 56 6.32 -0.17 8.52
C ARG A 56 7.60 -0.73 9.13
N GLU A 57 7.67 -2.04 9.27
CA GLU A 57 8.88 -2.74 9.69
C GLU A 57 9.77 -3.06 8.49
N ALA A 58 11.08 -3.17 8.72
CA ALA A 58 12.02 -3.52 7.66
C ALA A 58 11.75 -4.95 7.15
N SER A 59 11.48 -5.08 5.84
CA SER A 59 11.19 -6.37 5.21
C SER A 59 11.35 -6.30 3.69
N ALA A 60 11.90 -7.36 3.09
CA ALA A 60 11.99 -7.53 1.64
C ALA A 60 10.61 -7.59 0.95
N ALA A 61 9.54 -7.90 1.70
CA ALA A 61 8.18 -7.91 1.18
C ALA A 61 7.74 -6.55 0.61
N TRP A 62 8.31 -5.45 1.11
CA TRP A 62 7.99 -4.09 0.64
C TRP A 62 8.59 -3.80 -0.73
N GLU A 63 9.87 -4.09 -0.89
CA GLU A 63 10.58 -3.94 -2.17
C GLU A 63 9.93 -4.82 -3.22
N PHE A 64 9.63 -6.07 -2.87
CA PHE A 64 8.93 -7.00 -3.76
C PHE A 64 7.54 -6.49 -4.17
N ALA A 65 6.77 -5.91 -3.25
CA ALA A 65 5.47 -5.33 -3.59
C ALA A 65 5.58 -4.13 -4.55
N LEU A 66 6.63 -3.32 -4.44
CA LEU A 66 6.89 -2.23 -5.38
C LEU A 66 7.33 -2.75 -6.74
N GLU A 67 8.16 -3.80 -6.77
CA GLU A 67 8.57 -4.43 -8.01
C GLU A 67 7.37 -5.04 -8.76
N LEU A 68 6.48 -5.74 -8.05
CA LEU A 68 5.25 -6.28 -8.63
C LEU A 68 4.36 -5.17 -9.20
N LEU A 69 4.18 -4.07 -8.48
CA LEU A 69 3.43 -2.92 -8.99
C LEU A 69 4.08 -2.34 -10.26
N ALA A 70 5.40 -2.16 -10.26
CA ALA A 70 6.12 -1.64 -11.42
C ALA A 70 6.01 -2.56 -12.64
N ARG A 71 5.98 -3.89 -12.44
CA ARG A 71 5.75 -4.86 -13.52
C ARG A 71 4.33 -4.76 -14.08
N ALA A 72 3.31 -4.76 -13.21
CA ALA A 72 1.91 -4.66 -13.63
C ALA A 72 1.65 -3.38 -14.45
N LEU A 73 2.15 -2.22 -13.99
CA LEU A 73 1.98 -0.96 -14.71
C LEU A 73 2.68 -0.94 -16.10
N ARG A 74 3.81 -1.65 -16.23
CA ARG A 74 4.47 -1.81 -17.54
C ARG A 74 3.66 -2.70 -18.48
N GLU A 75 3.11 -3.80 -17.98
CA GLU A 75 2.28 -4.72 -18.76
C GLU A 75 1.02 -4.00 -19.29
N ASP A 76 0.34 -3.22 -18.44
CA ASP A 76 -0.83 -2.43 -18.85
C ASP A 76 -0.48 -1.43 -19.97
N SER A 77 0.65 -0.74 -19.83
CA SER A 77 1.13 0.23 -20.84
C SER A 77 1.45 -0.43 -22.19
N GLN A 78 1.94 -1.67 -22.19
CA GLN A 78 2.21 -2.43 -23.41
C GLN A 78 0.92 -2.95 -24.05
N HIS A 79 -0.08 -3.29 -23.25
CA HIS A 79 -1.39 -3.71 -23.74
C HIS A 79 -2.13 -2.56 -24.47
N ASP A 80 -2.09 -1.35 -23.91
CA ASP A 80 -2.67 -0.16 -24.53
C ASP A 80 -1.99 0.21 -25.86
N GLN A 81 -0.66 0.04 -25.98
CA GLN A 81 0.09 0.29 -27.21
C GLN A 81 -0.23 -0.71 -28.33
N LEU A 82 -0.43 -1.99 -27.99
CA LEU A 82 -0.84 -3.02 -28.95
C LEU A 82 -2.30 -2.86 -29.40
N ALA A 83 -3.15 -2.26 -28.55
CA ALA A 83 -4.54 -1.96 -28.88
C ALA A 83 -4.72 -0.72 -29.78
N GLN A 84 -3.65 0.07 -30.01
CA GLN A 84 -3.65 1.24 -30.91
C GLN A 84 -2.50 1.16 -31.93
N PRO A 85 -2.56 0.25 -32.92
CA PRO A 85 -1.47 0.07 -33.87
C PRO A 85 -1.36 1.18 -34.94
N ASP A 86 -2.37 2.05 -35.12
CA ASP A 86 -2.40 3.06 -36.19
C ASP A 86 -2.70 4.48 -35.67
N ARG A 87 -1.69 5.16 -35.12
CA ARG A 87 -1.62 6.64 -35.09
C ARG A 87 -0.28 7.12 -35.63
#